data_AF-A0A7V2WXG3-F1
#
_entry.id   AF-A0A7V2WXG3-F1
#
_cell.length_a   1.000
_cell.length_b   1.000
_cell.length_c   1.000
_cell.angle_alpha   90.00
_cell.angle_beta   90.00
_cell.angle_gamma   90.00
#
_symmetry.space_group_name_H-M   'P 1'
#
loop_
_entity.id
_entity.type
_entity.pdbx_description
1 polymer ?
#
loop_
_entity_poly.entity_id
_entity_poly.type
_entity_poly.pdbx_seq_one_letter_code
_entity_poly.pdbx_strand_id
1 'polypeptide(L)' 'MSSPIWTADALSSELRPWRGMGWRLVEAQHRVATLPLVDTLEEQELLERLIEETEPPVP' A
#
# COMPACT_ATOMS: atom_id res chain seq x y z
N MET A 1 6.11 19.74 20.55
CA MET A 1 7.28 19.39 19.73
C MET A 1 6.78 19.07 18.33
N SER A 2 7.33 19.71 17.31
CA SER A 2 6.95 19.50 15.91
C SER A 2 7.42 18.12 15.45
N SER A 3 6.53 17.30 14.88
CA SER A 3 6.96 16.08 14.18
C SER A 3 7.89 16.47 13.02
N PRO A 4 8.98 15.72 12.77
CA PRO A 4 9.80 15.96 11.60
C PRO A 4 8.91 15.84 10.37
N ILE A 5 8.84 16.92 9.59
CA ILE A 5 8.25 16.90 8.26
C ILE A 5 9.03 15.85 7.47
N TRP A 6 8.31 15.03 6.72
CA TRP A 6 8.81 13.85 6.02
C TRP A 6 9.72 14.24 4.84
N THR A 7 10.87 14.83 5.13
CA THR A 7 11.91 15.15 4.14
C THR A 7 12.87 13.98 4.04
N ALA A 8 13.27 13.60 2.82
CA ALA A 8 14.08 12.40 2.57
C ALA A 8 15.37 12.33 3.42
N ASP A 9 16.05 13.46 3.62
CA ASP A 9 17.28 13.52 4.42
C ASP A 9 17.03 13.22 5.91
N ALA A 10 15.92 13.75 6.48
CA ALA A 10 15.54 13.48 7.86
C ALA A 10 15.10 12.02 8.08
N LEU A 11 14.49 11.40 7.05
CA LEU A 11 14.18 9.97 7.08
C LEU A 11 15.45 9.13 7.11
N SER A 12 16.42 9.50 6.27
CA SER A 12 17.69 8.77 6.11
C SER A 12 18.53 8.77 7.38
N SER A 13 18.58 9.89 8.11
CA SER A 13 19.31 10.00 9.38
C SER A 13 18.74 9.14 10.51
N GLU A 14 17.46 8.77 10.43
CA GLU A 14 16.76 7.97 11.45
C GLU A 14 16.62 6.48 11.05
N LEU A 15 17.18 6.06 9.91
CA LEU A 15 17.14 4.66 9.45
C LEU A 15 17.87 3.75 10.44
N ARG A 16 17.13 2.79 11.00
CA ARG A 16 17.66 1.76 11.90
C ARG A 16 17.08 0.39 11.51
N PRO A 17 17.83 -0.72 11.64
CA PRO A 17 17.25 -2.05 11.44
C PRO A 17 16.08 -2.28 12.39
N TRP A 18 14.92 -2.62 11.86
CA TRP A 18 13.75 -2.91 12.68
C TRP A 18 13.86 -4.31 13.30
N ARG A 19 13.58 -4.42 14.61
CA ARG A 19 13.54 -5.70 15.36
C ARG A 19 12.19 -5.79 16.07
N GLY A 20 11.38 -6.79 15.72
CA GLY A 20 10.09 -7.02 16.33
C GLY A 20 9.25 -8.02 15.54
N MET A 21 7.98 -8.17 15.93
CA MET A 21 6.97 -8.90 15.16
C MET A 21 6.09 -7.90 14.42
N GLY A 22 5.89 -8.14 13.13
CA GLY A 22 5.27 -7.21 12.21
C GLY A 22 3.96 -7.81 11.75
N TRP A 23 2.91 -7.01 11.75
CA TRP A 23 1.61 -7.40 11.24
C TRP A 23 1.44 -6.78 9.87
N ARG A 24 1.19 -7.61 8.85
CA ARG A 24 0.66 -7.11 7.57
C ARG A 24 -0.84 -6.95 7.75
N LEU A 25 -1.30 -5.72 7.92
CA LEU A 25 -2.72 -5.40 7.90
C LEU A 25 -3.11 -5.06 6.46
N VAL A 26 -4.06 -5.80 5.90
CA VAL A 26 -4.63 -5.53 4.59
C VAL A 26 -6.04 -5.03 4.81
N GLU A 27 -6.30 -3.75 4.53
CA GLU A 27 -7.66 -3.25 4.51
C GLU A 27 -8.34 -3.72 3.22
N ALA A 28 -9.44 -4.47 3.33
CA ALA A 28 -10.19 -5.00 2.19
C ALA A 28 -11.05 -3.94 1.48
N GLN A 29 -10.46 -2.78 1.17
CA GLN A 29 -11.12 -1.69 0.46
C GLN A 29 -10.71 -1.59 -1.03
N HIS A 30 -9.94 -2.53 -1.56
CA HIS A 30 -9.40 -2.48 -2.94
C HIS A 30 -10.49 -2.13 -3.96
N ARG A 31 -11.65 -2.80 -3.92
CA ARG A 31 -12.78 -2.55 -4.82
C ARG A 31 -13.31 -1.12 -4.80
N VAL A 32 -13.43 -0.50 -3.62
CA VAL A 32 -14.03 0.84 -3.49
C VAL A 32 -13.01 1.92 -3.83
N ALA A 33 -11.72 1.65 -3.59
CA ALA A 33 -10.64 2.58 -3.87
C ALA A 33 -10.32 2.73 -5.36
N THR A 34 -10.57 1.70 -6.17
CA THR A 34 -10.18 1.61 -7.59
C THR A 34 -11.32 1.83 -8.56
N LEU A 35 -12.59 1.66 -8.13
CA LEU A 35 -13.78 1.98 -8.92
C LEU A 35 -13.74 3.34 -9.64
N PRO A 36 -13.18 4.43 -9.05
CA PRO A 36 -13.07 5.71 -9.76
C PRO A 36 -12.11 5.73 -10.96
N LEU A 37 -11.34 4.67 -11.21
CA LEU A 37 -10.34 4.57 -12.28
C LEU A 37 -10.90 3.95 -13.58
N VAL A 38 -12.13 3.46 -13.57
CA VAL A 38 -12.74 2.69 -14.66
C VAL A 38 -14.19 3.12 -14.90
N ASP A 39 -14.71 2.88 -16.10
CA ASP A 39 -16.06 3.29 -16.50
C ASP A 39 -17.09 2.15 -16.34
N THR A 40 -16.62 0.90 -16.30
CA THR A 40 -17.48 -0.30 -16.28
C THR A 40 -17.07 -1.33 -15.22
N LEU A 41 -17.99 -2.22 -14.86
CA LEU A 41 -17.73 -3.29 -13.89
C LEU A 41 -16.82 -4.38 -14.46
N GLU A 42 -16.87 -4.63 -15.77
CA GLU A 42 -15.99 -5.57 -16.46
C GLU A 42 -14.54 -5.07 -16.45
N GLU A 43 -14.33 -3.78 -16.67
CA GLU A 43 -13.00 -3.15 -16.53
C GLU A 43 -12.51 -3.19 -15.09
N GLN A 44 -13.41 -2.97 -14.12
CA GLN A 44 -13.10 -3.10 -12.70
C GLN A 44 -12.62 -4.51 -12.37
N GLU A 45 -13.29 -5.54 -12.87
CA GLU A 45 -12.89 -6.94 -12.65
C GLU A 45 -11.53 -7.24 -13.26
N LEU A 46 -11.24 -6.71 -14.46
CA LEU A 46 -9.92 -6.84 -15.08
C LEU A 46 -8.83 -6.14 -14.25
N LEU A 47 -9.08 -4.91 -13.79
CA LEU A 47 -8.15 -4.13 -12.99
C LEU A 47 -7.80 -4.83 -11.68
N GLU A 48 -8.80 -5.36 -10.97
CA GLU A 48 -8.58 -6.07 -9.70
C GLU A 48 -7.75 -7.33 -9.89
N ARG A 49 -7.96 -8.10 -10.97
CA ARG A 49 -7.10 -9.26 -11.26
C ARG A 49 -5.64 -8.86 -11.52
N LEU A 50 -5.42 -7.78 -12.26
CA LEU A 50 -4.07 -7.29 -12.54
C LEU A 50 -3.36 -6.81 -11.25
N ILE A 51 -4.10 -6.17 -10.34
CA ILE A 51 -3.56 -5.74 -9.04
C ILE A 51 -3.17 -6.97 -8.20
N GLU A 52 -4.07 -7.95 -8.09
CA GLU A 52 -3.83 -9.19 -7.34
C GLU A 52 -2.56 -9.92 -7.84
N GLU A 53 -2.33 -9.96 -9.16
CA GLU A 53 -1.13 -10.57 -9.75
C GLU A 53 0.19 -9.88 -9.35
N THR A 54 0.12 -8.62 -8.90
CA THR A 54 1.30 -7.84 -8.48
C THR A 54 1.55 -7.87 -6.98
N GLU A 55 0.66 -8.47 -6.20
CA GLU A 55 0.82 -8.51 -4.75
C GLU A 55 2.05 -9.34 -4.33
N PRO A 56 2.86 -8.86 -3.38
CA PRO A 56 3.97 -9.63 -2.87
C PRO A 56 3.46 -10.86 -2.10
N PRO A 57 4.21 -11.98 -2.12
CA PRO A 57 3.81 -13.19 -1.41
C PRO A 57 3.54 -12.90 0.08
N VAL A 58 2.55 -13.62 0.62
CA VAL A 58 2.28 -13.61 2.06
C VAL A 58 3.47 -14.22 2.82
N PRO A 59 3.84 -13.67 3.99
CA PRO A 59 4.94 -14.20 4.81
C PRO A 59 4.67 -15.61 5.34
#